data_AF-A0A956KJA6-F1
#
_entry.id   AF-A0A956KJA6-F1
#
_cell.length_a   1.000
_cell.length_b   1.000
_cell.length_c   1.000
_cell.angle_alpha   90.00
_cell.angle_beta   90.00
_cell.angle_gamma   90.00
#
_symmetry.space_group_name_H-M   'P 1'
#
loop_
_entity.id
_entity.type
_entity.pdbx_description
1 polymer ?
#
loop_
_entity_poly.entity_id
_entity_poly.type
_entity_poly.pdbx_seq_one_letter_code
_entity_poly.pdbx_strand_id
1 'polypeptide(L)'
;RYRTGPATALVVPPRDPDMLPLELAREARKLRDRPLDERVNAAVDMVRDRVEYQTSLEVAARHEQAQAAGKDFITRTLEIGAGDCDVQNGLLVAVLHAADVDARLAVGWVGHESGVSPWLHAWVEYLDAGGRWRVADATARRGGARNQGAVGLPPPSEEVVVGTVEGDSPRPDGSDALAPEPIVVQPTAPEPVVDPAPSATVEAEPAPTWIERLPAPVLAALAQPWLPWAALGSGVLGLFLLGLSLSRRTARRFTLDERGDLSSLLQGALAQPAAFRHLPSLFYRRLGPLRGGGALSLQRARQLASEGRLYAGREQSRLCSLARRRGVFILDAESPEGRTVAASLGAVDLERWGQRLDRSQQTPLLLALAEYLRGHDERWRLGALTGLGDRIATLELRPLLGFGAGRRLGDRLVLIDAEDPWMAEAERVRAS
;
A
#
# COMPACT_ATOMS: atom_id res chain seq x y z
N ARG A 1 2.95 -1.89 18.02
CA ARG A 1 3.65 -0.64 18.35
C ARG A 1 4.84 -0.52 17.41
N TYR A 2 4.83 0.42 16.48
CA TYR A 2 5.97 0.64 15.58
C TYR A 2 7.06 1.34 16.38
N ARG A 3 8.30 0.82 16.32
CA ARG A 3 9.45 1.45 16.96
C ARG A 3 10.19 2.23 15.89
N THR A 4 10.07 3.55 15.92
CA THR A 4 11.02 4.44 15.25
C THR A 4 12.26 4.49 16.14
N GLY A 5 13.31 3.80 15.73
CA GLY A 5 14.60 3.83 16.40
C GLY A 5 15.66 3.52 15.36
N PRO A 6 16.88 4.05 15.51
CA PRO A 6 17.90 3.84 14.53
C PRO A 6 18.22 2.37 14.35
N ALA A 7 18.40 1.93 13.10
CA ALA A 7 18.68 0.53 12.81
C ALA A 7 19.99 0.07 13.47
N THR A 8 20.11 -1.20 13.84
CA THR A 8 21.38 -1.75 14.30
C THR A 8 22.40 -1.68 13.14
N ALA A 9 23.55 -1.04 13.35
CA ALA A 9 24.50 -0.80 12.27
C ALA A 9 25.11 -2.09 11.72
N LEU A 10 25.06 -2.26 10.39
CA LEU A 10 25.79 -3.33 9.72
C LEU A 10 27.06 -2.82 9.01
N VAL A 11 27.09 -1.59 8.46
CA VAL A 11 28.30 -0.97 7.88
C VAL A 11 28.13 0.56 7.85
N VAL A 12 29.13 1.34 8.25
CA VAL A 12 29.19 2.79 7.98
C VAL A 12 29.78 2.97 6.58
N PRO A 13 29.07 3.60 5.61
CA PRO A 13 29.62 3.81 4.28
C PRO A 13 30.90 4.66 4.34
N PRO A 14 31.88 4.41 3.46
CA PRO A 14 33.14 5.16 3.45
C PRO A 14 32.88 6.65 3.23
N ARG A 15 33.62 7.50 3.97
CA ARG A 15 33.56 8.95 3.83
C ARG A 15 34.34 9.36 2.58
N ASP A 16 33.70 10.10 1.68
CA ASP A 16 34.38 10.75 0.56
C ASP A 16 34.52 12.25 0.85
N PRO A 17 35.72 12.74 1.22
CA PRO A 17 35.93 14.14 1.58
C PRO A 17 35.81 15.12 0.41
N ASP A 18 35.80 14.62 -0.83
CA ASP A 18 35.81 15.42 -2.05
C ASP A 18 34.43 15.50 -2.73
N MET A 19 33.39 14.93 -2.10
CA MET A 19 32.00 14.97 -2.60
C MET A 19 31.35 16.35 -2.56
N LEU A 20 31.78 17.26 -1.67
CA LEU A 20 31.17 18.59 -1.52
C LEU A 20 31.92 19.63 -2.35
N PRO A 21 31.22 20.60 -2.98
CA PRO A 21 31.86 21.77 -3.56
C PRO A 21 32.75 22.48 -2.53
N LEU A 22 33.90 23.00 -2.98
CA LEU A 22 34.98 23.48 -2.11
C LEU A 22 34.52 24.48 -1.03
N GLU A 23 33.64 25.42 -1.39
CA GLU A 23 33.13 26.41 -0.43
C GLU A 23 32.22 25.77 0.64
N LEU A 24 31.31 24.88 0.24
CA LEU A 24 30.45 24.15 1.19
C LEU A 24 31.27 23.22 2.08
N ALA A 25 32.28 22.55 1.52
CA ALA A 25 33.22 21.73 2.28
C ALA A 25 33.97 22.56 3.34
N ARG A 26 34.43 23.78 2.99
CA ARG A 26 35.08 24.69 3.94
C ARG A 26 34.12 25.13 5.04
N GLU A 27 32.89 25.51 4.71
CA GLU A 27 31.88 25.88 5.70
C GLU A 27 31.54 24.73 6.64
N ALA A 28 31.32 23.52 6.12
CA ALA A 28 31.05 22.33 6.91
C ALA A 28 32.23 21.98 7.85
N ARG A 29 33.48 22.11 7.37
CA ARG A 29 34.68 21.88 8.18
C ARG A 29 34.81 22.86 9.35
N LYS A 30 34.35 24.11 9.23
CA LYS A 30 34.32 25.07 10.35
C LYS A 30 33.39 24.63 11.48
N LEU A 31 32.46 23.72 11.23
CA LEU A 31 31.59 23.18 12.27
C LEU A 31 32.31 22.19 13.20
N ARG A 32 33.50 21.69 12.83
CA ARG A 32 34.28 20.74 13.63
C ARG A 32 34.64 21.28 15.02
N ASP A 33 34.84 22.58 15.13
CA ASP A 33 35.21 23.22 16.40
C ASP A 33 34.02 23.39 17.36
N ARG A 34 32.80 23.02 16.94
CA ARG A 34 31.59 23.10 17.75
C ARG A 34 31.31 21.78 18.49
N PRO A 35 30.64 21.83 19.67
CA PRO A 35 30.05 20.66 20.31
C PRO A 35 29.16 19.87 19.35
N LEU A 36 29.10 18.54 19.49
CA LEU A 36 28.42 17.67 18.52
C LEU A 36 26.97 18.07 18.24
N ASP A 37 26.17 18.35 19.28
CA ASP A 37 24.76 18.72 19.10
C ASP A 37 24.63 20.06 18.35
N GLU A 38 25.49 21.04 18.64
CA GLU A 38 25.54 22.33 17.95
C GLU A 38 26.02 22.20 16.50
N ARG A 39 26.99 21.32 16.27
CA ARG A 39 27.51 20.98 14.95
C ARG A 39 26.42 20.37 14.07
N VAL A 40 25.66 19.40 14.59
CA VAL A 40 24.56 18.76 13.86
C VAL A 40 23.45 19.76 13.55
N ASN A 41 23.04 20.58 14.51
CA ASN A 41 22.02 21.61 14.30
C ASN A 41 22.47 22.65 13.24
N ALA A 42 23.73 23.10 13.31
CA ALA A 42 24.26 24.02 12.32
C ALA A 42 24.35 23.40 10.92
N ALA A 43 24.66 22.10 10.81
CA ALA A 43 24.62 21.38 9.54
C ALA A 43 23.19 21.26 8.99
N VAL A 44 22.20 20.98 9.84
CA VAL A 44 20.78 20.97 9.47
C VAL A 44 20.35 22.34 8.94
N ASP A 45 20.68 23.42 9.64
CA ASP A 45 20.38 24.79 9.21
C ASP A 45 21.07 25.12 7.88
N MET A 46 22.35 24.77 7.74
CA MET A 46 23.14 24.97 6.52
C MET A 46 22.51 24.33 5.27
N VAL A 47 21.93 23.14 5.40
CA VAL A 47 21.22 22.43 4.32
C VAL A 47 19.87 23.07 4.03
N ARG A 48 19.09 23.39 5.07
CA ARG A 48 17.77 24.06 4.91
C ARG A 48 17.88 25.41 4.21
N ASP A 49 18.94 26.16 4.49
CA ASP A 49 19.18 27.45 3.87
C ASP A 49 19.58 27.34 2.37
N ARG A 50 19.90 26.14 1.88
CA ARG A 50 20.37 25.88 0.51
C ARG A 50 19.39 25.08 -0.36
N VAL A 51 18.58 24.24 0.27
CA VAL A 51 17.67 23.33 -0.42
C VAL A 51 16.28 23.49 0.19
N GLU A 52 15.34 24.01 -0.58
CA GLU A 52 13.93 24.08 -0.20
C GLU A 52 13.29 22.68 -0.23
N TYR A 53 12.48 22.36 0.77
CA TYR A 53 11.75 21.09 0.77
C TYR A 53 10.58 21.16 -0.21
N GLN A 54 10.64 20.37 -1.28
CA GLN A 54 9.62 20.38 -2.33
C GLN A 54 9.43 18.99 -2.95
N THR A 55 8.20 18.51 -3.00
CA THR A 55 7.83 17.18 -3.55
C THR A 55 7.12 17.27 -4.90
N SER A 56 7.32 18.36 -5.65
CA SER A 56 6.63 18.57 -6.93
C SER A 56 7.23 17.70 -8.03
N LEU A 57 6.39 17.27 -8.98
CA LEU A 57 6.84 16.51 -10.15
C LEU A 57 7.83 17.30 -11.01
N GLU A 58 7.73 18.64 -11.02
CA GLU A 58 8.67 19.50 -11.73
C GLU A 58 10.08 19.44 -11.15
N VAL A 59 10.22 19.50 -9.82
CA VAL A 59 11.52 19.36 -9.14
C VAL A 59 12.10 17.97 -9.40
N ALA A 60 11.28 16.92 -9.32
CA ALA A 60 11.72 15.56 -9.64
C ALA A 60 12.24 15.45 -11.08
N ALA A 61 11.52 16.00 -12.07
CA ALA A 61 11.95 16.01 -13.46
C ALA A 61 13.26 16.78 -13.68
N ARG A 62 13.47 17.90 -12.97
CA ARG A 62 14.75 18.64 -13.01
C ARG A 62 15.91 17.80 -12.48
N HIS A 63 15.72 17.04 -11.41
CA HIS A 63 16.72 16.12 -10.88
C HIS A 63 17.06 14.98 -11.86
N GLU A 64 16.04 14.37 -12.48
CA GLU A 64 16.21 13.34 -13.51
C GLU A 64 16.99 13.87 -14.71
N GLN A 65 16.64 15.07 -15.20
CA GLN A 65 17.35 15.73 -16.31
C GLN A 65 18.81 16.03 -15.94
N ALA A 66 19.07 16.55 -14.74
CA ALA A 66 20.43 16.82 -14.28
C ALA A 66 21.27 15.54 -14.15
N GLN A 67 20.67 14.45 -13.65
CA GLN A 67 21.32 13.14 -13.59
C GLN A 67 21.62 12.59 -14.99
N ALA A 68 20.67 12.70 -15.93
CA ALA A 68 20.88 12.29 -17.33
C ALA A 68 21.99 13.11 -18.02
N ALA A 69 22.19 14.37 -17.60
CA ALA A 69 23.31 15.21 -18.03
C ALA A 69 24.65 14.88 -17.32
N GLY A 70 24.70 13.82 -16.50
CA GLY A 70 25.91 13.36 -15.84
C GLY A 70 26.29 14.13 -14.57
N LYS A 71 25.38 14.96 -14.02
CA LYS A 71 25.65 15.69 -12.77
C LYS A 71 25.57 14.75 -11.57
N ASP A 72 26.58 14.80 -10.71
CA ASP A 72 26.56 14.07 -9.44
C ASP A 72 25.44 14.59 -8.52
N PHE A 73 25.14 13.81 -7.49
CA PHE A 73 24.02 14.07 -6.59
C PHE A 73 24.15 15.41 -5.84
N ILE A 74 25.34 15.76 -5.36
CA ILE A 74 25.54 16.97 -4.56
C ILE A 74 25.45 18.20 -5.46
N THR A 75 26.13 18.17 -6.61
CA THR A 75 26.11 19.27 -7.57
C THR A 75 24.69 19.57 -8.03
N ARG A 76 23.92 18.56 -8.49
CA ARG A 76 22.55 18.79 -8.94
C ARG A 76 21.62 19.28 -7.83
N THR A 77 21.80 18.80 -6.60
CA THR A 77 20.98 19.20 -5.46
C THR A 77 21.15 20.68 -5.15
N LEU A 78 22.40 21.16 -5.14
CA LEU A 78 22.71 22.56 -4.86
C LEU A 78 22.30 23.49 -6.01
N GLU A 79 22.47 23.07 -7.27
CA GLU A 79 22.03 23.87 -8.41
C GLU A 79 20.51 23.95 -8.55
N ILE A 80 19.79 22.87 -8.25
CA ILE A 80 18.33 22.85 -8.30
C ILE A 80 17.75 23.66 -7.15
N GLY A 81 18.38 23.61 -5.97
CA GLY A 81 17.99 24.35 -4.77
C GLY A 81 16.70 23.86 -4.13
N ALA A 82 16.18 22.71 -4.56
CA ALA A 82 14.96 22.11 -4.05
C ALA A 82 14.99 20.58 -4.16
N GLY A 83 14.26 19.90 -3.27
CA GLY A 83 14.11 18.46 -3.29
C GLY A 83 13.27 17.93 -2.15
N ASP A 84 12.91 16.66 -2.22
CA ASP A 84 12.17 15.94 -1.19
C ASP A 84 13.12 15.40 -0.10
N CYS A 85 12.63 14.46 0.71
CA CYS A 85 13.27 14.10 1.98
C CYS A 85 14.61 13.39 1.83
N ASP A 86 14.78 12.57 0.80
CA ASP A 86 16.04 11.89 0.49
C ASP A 86 17.07 12.85 -0.11
N VAL A 87 16.64 13.83 -0.91
CA VAL A 87 17.51 14.88 -1.46
C VAL A 87 18.09 15.75 -0.34
N GLN A 88 17.25 16.33 0.53
CA GLN A 88 17.74 17.16 1.63
C GLN A 88 18.61 16.36 2.61
N ASN A 89 18.14 15.21 3.07
CA ASN A 89 18.87 14.44 4.08
C ASN A 89 20.11 13.73 3.49
N GLY A 90 20.12 13.44 2.19
CA GLY A 90 21.32 12.98 1.49
C GLY A 90 22.42 14.05 1.49
N LEU A 91 22.07 15.31 1.19
CA LEU A 91 23.02 16.42 1.31
C LEU A 91 23.48 16.63 2.76
N LEU A 92 22.58 16.47 3.74
CA LEU A 92 22.92 16.56 5.16
C LEU A 92 23.95 15.51 5.59
N VAL A 93 23.87 14.26 5.10
CA VAL A 93 24.90 13.24 5.36
C VAL A 93 26.27 13.72 4.89
N ALA A 94 26.35 14.25 3.66
CA ALA A 94 27.63 14.73 3.10
C ALA A 94 28.20 15.91 3.92
N VAL A 95 27.34 16.86 4.32
CA VAL A 95 27.74 17.99 5.19
C VAL A 95 28.24 17.50 6.55
N LEU A 96 27.55 16.53 7.17
CA LEU A 96 27.95 15.95 8.45
C LEU A 96 29.28 15.18 8.35
N HIS A 97 29.51 14.43 7.28
CA HIS A 97 30.80 13.77 7.03
C HIS A 97 31.93 14.80 6.91
N ALA A 98 31.73 15.90 6.18
CA ALA A 98 32.72 16.97 6.08
C ALA A 98 32.96 17.68 7.43
N ALA A 99 31.93 17.76 8.27
CA ALA A 99 31.99 18.21 9.65
C ALA A 99 32.53 17.16 10.64
N ASP A 100 33.06 16.04 10.16
CA ASP A 100 33.63 14.96 10.98
C ASP A 100 32.62 14.32 11.95
N VAL A 101 31.41 14.03 11.44
CA VAL A 101 30.35 13.30 12.15
C VAL A 101 30.01 12.04 11.36
N ASP A 102 30.08 10.87 12.00
CA ASP A 102 29.61 9.63 11.40
C ASP A 102 28.10 9.68 11.25
N ALA A 103 27.65 9.70 10.01
CA ALA A 103 26.25 9.81 9.64
C ALA A 103 25.89 8.83 8.52
N ARG A 104 24.61 8.48 8.41
CA ARG A 104 24.06 7.70 7.30
C ARG A 104 22.63 8.09 7.02
N LEU A 105 22.19 7.84 5.79
CA LEU A 105 20.79 7.99 5.41
C LEU A 105 20.01 6.74 5.86
N ALA A 106 18.85 6.96 6.47
CA ALA A 106 17.89 5.92 6.80
C ALA A 106 16.55 6.24 6.14
N VAL A 107 15.85 5.20 5.67
CA VAL A 107 14.55 5.33 5.00
C VAL A 107 13.57 4.37 5.67
N GLY A 108 12.37 4.86 5.96
CA GLY A 108 11.33 4.05 6.55
C GLY A 108 10.05 4.83 6.82
N TRP A 109 9.16 4.22 7.59
CA TRP A 109 7.91 4.85 7.97
C TRP A 109 8.08 5.66 9.25
N VAL A 110 7.67 6.93 9.22
CA VAL A 110 7.72 7.81 10.39
C VAL A 110 6.35 7.87 11.04
N GLY A 111 6.31 7.64 12.34
CA GLY A 111 5.10 7.80 13.14
C GLY A 111 4.80 9.27 13.44
N HIS A 112 3.54 9.67 13.33
CA HIS A 112 3.06 10.98 13.74
C HIS A 112 1.79 10.82 14.58
N GLU A 113 1.74 11.45 15.75
CA GLU A 113 0.56 11.50 16.63
C GLU A 113 -0.22 10.17 16.74
N SER A 114 0.46 9.12 17.24
CA SER A 114 -0.07 7.74 17.39
C SER A 114 -0.37 6.95 16.10
N GLY A 115 -0.26 7.58 14.92
CA GLY A 115 -0.35 6.94 13.61
C GLY A 115 1.02 6.69 12.97
N VAL A 116 1.03 5.93 11.88
CA VAL A 116 2.18 5.80 10.97
C VAL A 116 1.87 6.59 9.71
N SER A 117 2.76 7.48 9.29
CA SER A 117 2.62 8.17 8.02
C SER A 117 2.48 7.15 6.89
N PRO A 118 1.53 7.31 5.96
CA PRO A 118 1.38 6.43 4.82
C PRO A 118 2.42 6.70 3.72
N TRP A 119 3.46 7.48 4.01
CA TRP A 119 4.57 7.79 3.10
C TRP A 119 5.91 7.37 3.72
N LEU A 120 6.80 6.83 2.88
CA LEU A 120 8.19 6.64 3.24
C LEU A 120 8.84 8.00 3.48
N HIS A 121 9.67 8.09 4.50
CA HIS A 121 10.45 9.27 4.83
C HIS A 121 11.92 8.88 4.93
N ALA A 122 12.80 9.76 4.47
CA ALA A 122 14.23 9.64 4.66
C ALA A 122 14.68 10.62 5.76
N TRP A 123 15.53 10.16 6.67
CA TRP A 123 16.17 10.97 7.72
C TRP A 123 17.65 10.62 7.83
N VAL A 124 18.41 11.41 8.58
CA VAL A 124 19.80 11.12 8.89
C VAL A 124 19.93 10.47 10.27
N GLU A 125 20.68 9.39 10.35
CA GLU A 125 21.15 8.85 11.61
C GLU A 125 22.62 9.21 11.81
N TYR A 126 23.00 9.70 12.99
CA TYR A 126 24.39 10.04 13.32
C TYR A 126 24.83 9.43 14.65
N LEU A 127 26.12 9.18 14.80
CA LEU A 127 26.69 8.59 16.01
C LEU A 127 27.01 9.69 17.05
N ASP A 128 26.46 9.56 18.26
CA ASP A 128 26.80 10.44 19.37
C ASP A 128 28.15 10.09 20.02
N ALA A 129 28.67 10.96 20.89
CA ALA A 129 29.94 10.72 21.60
C ALA A 129 29.94 9.45 22.47
N GLY A 130 28.76 8.90 22.80
CA GLY A 130 28.59 7.64 23.52
C GLY A 130 28.43 6.43 22.60
N GLY A 131 28.66 6.56 21.29
CA GLY A 131 28.50 5.48 20.32
C GLY A 131 27.05 5.10 20.05
N ARG A 132 26.07 5.96 20.40
CA ARG A 132 24.66 5.70 20.14
C ARG A 132 24.18 6.45 18.91
N TRP A 133 23.44 5.77 18.05
CA TRP A 133 22.78 6.42 16.93
C TRP A 133 21.67 7.37 17.41
N ARG A 134 21.65 8.57 16.85
CA ARG A 134 20.63 9.61 17.01
C ARG A 134 20.09 10.00 15.64
N VAL A 135 18.99 10.74 15.62
CA VAL A 135 18.31 11.17 14.39
C VAL A 135 18.48 12.67 14.21
N ALA A 136 18.75 13.10 12.98
CA ALA A 136 18.66 14.47 12.49
C ALA A 136 17.83 14.49 11.21
N ASP A 137 17.07 15.56 11.00
CA ASP A 137 16.16 15.66 9.84
C ASP A 137 16.09 17.10 9.31
N ALA A 138 16.65 17.32 8.12
CA ALA A 138 16.61 18.61 7.45
C ALA A 138 15.20 19.00 7.00
N THR A 139 14.27 18.06 6.85
CA THR A 139 12.89 18.36 6.40
C THR A 139 11.96 18.79 7.53
N ALA A 140 12.36 18.54 8.80
CA ALA A 140 11.54 18.93 9.94
C ALA A 140 11.40 20.47 9.98
N ARG A 141 10.18 20.99 10.14
CA ARG A 141 9.96 22.45 10.24
C ARG A 141 10.75 23.03 11.43
N ARG A 142 11.27 24.27 11.31
CA ARG A 142 11.80 25.05 12.45
C ARG A 142 10.65 25.39 13.41
N GLY A 143 10.23 24.41 14.20
CA GLY A 143 9.28 24.58 15.30
C GLY A 143 10.05 24.78 16.60
N GLY A 144 9.98 25.98 17.18
CA GLY A 144 10.65 26.37 18.43
C GLY A 144 10.16 25.68 19.71
N ALA A 145 9.74 24.41 19.66
CA ALA A 145 9.30 23.65 20.81
C ALA A 145 10.06 22.32 20.88
N ARG A 146 10.90 22.18 21.91
CA ARG A 146 11.84 21.07 22.19
C ARG A 146 11.23 19.65 22.33
N ASN A 147 9.99 19.39 21.89
CA ASN A 147 9.33 18.09 22.11
C ASN A 147 8.27 17.66 21.08
N GLN A 148 8.31 18.16 19.84
CA GLN A 148 7.39 17.68 18.79
C GLN A 148 8.15 16.93 17.70
N GLY A 149 7.69 15.70 17.43
CA GLY A 149 8.30 14.76 16.48
C GLY A 149 8.35 15.29 15.05
N ALA A 150 9.07 14.60 14.18
CA ALA A 150 9.33 14.99 12.80
C ALA A 150 8.06 15.45 12.05
N VAL A 151 7.91 16.77 11.88
CA VAL A 151 6.85 17.41 11.09
C VAL A 151 7.51 17.99 9.84
N GLY A 152 7.33 17.28 8.72
CA GLY A 152 7.71 17.70 7.37
C GLY A 152 6.82 17.09 6.28
N LEU A 153 5.77 16.35 6.66
CA LEU A 153 4.83 15.74 5.71
C LEU A 153 3.94 16.84 5.08
N PRO A 154 3.56 16.73 3.80
CA PRO A 154 2.50 17.57 3.25
C PRO A 154 1.25 17.43 4.14
N PRO A 155 0.46 18.50 4.34
CA PRO A 155 -0.79 18.40 5.08
C PRO A 155 -1.65 17.26 4.48
N PRO A 156 -2.42 16.52 5.30
CA PRO A 156 -3.41 15.59 4.77
C PRO A 156 -4.27 16.35 3.76
N SER A 157 -4.55 15.73 2.62
CA SER A 157 -5.37 16.31 1.56
C SER A 157 -6.82 16.48 2.07
N GLU A 158 -7.07 17.56 2.80
CA GLU A 158 -8.43 18.08 2.98
C GLU A 158 -8.82 18.77 1.66
N GLU A 159 -10.03 18.44 1.19
CA GLU A 159 -10.65 18.91 -0.07
C GLU A 159 -10.11 18.35 -1.40
N VAL A 160 -10.29 17.04 -1.60
CA VAL A 160 -10.89 16.60 -2.87
C VAL A 160 -12.36 16.31 -2.58
N VAL A 161 -13.20 17.33 -2.78
CA VAL A 161 -14.65 17.12 -2.90
C VAL A 161 -14.85 16.26 -4.13
N VAL A 162 -15.02 14.95 -3.92
CA VAL A 162 -15.53 14.05 -4.94
C VAL A 162 -16.97 14.45 -5.18
N GLY A 163 -17.18 15.30 -6.18
CA GLY A 163 -18.51 15.64 -6.66
C GLY A 163 -19.22 14.36 -7.07
N THR A 164 -20.26 13.98 -6.32
CA THR A 164 -21.28 13.04 -6.73
C THR A 164 -21.95 13.62 -7.97
N VAL A 165 -21.70 13.01 -9.13
CA VAL A 165 -22.47 13.28 -10.34
C VAL A 165 -23.79 12.51 -10.23
N GLU A 166 -24.77 13.11 -9.58
CA GLU A 166 -26.18 12.80 -9.84
C GLU A 166 -26.61 13.58 -11.07
N GLY A 167 -26.80 12.86 -12.17
CA GLY A 167 -27.37 13.41 -13.38
C GLY A 167 -28.88 13.51 -13.24
N ASP A 168 -29.38 14.73 -13.18
CA ASP A 168 -30.68 15.05 -13.76
C ASP A 168 -30.59 16.45 -14.39
N SER A 169 -30.86 16.51 -15.69
CA SER A 169 -30.98 17.78 -16.42
C SER A 169 -32.37 18.36 -16.19
N PRO A 170 -32.49 19.69 -16.09
CA PRO A 170 -32.99 20.41 -17.28
C PRO A 170 -32.22 21.71 -17.59
N ARG A 171 -32.13 21.99 -18.90
CA ARG A 171 -31.75 23.27 -19.55
C ARG A 171 -32.97 24.23 -19.58
N PRO A 172 -32.83 25.50 -20.03
CA PRO A 172 -31.83 26.53 -19.70
C PRO A 172 -32.49 27.90 -19.41
N ASP A 173 -31.76 28.87 -18.85
CA ASP A 173 -31.95 30.28 -19.24
C ASP A 173 -30.72 31.15 -18.89
N GLY A 174 -30.34 31.97 -19.88
CA GLY A 174 -29.58 33.22 -19.83
C GLY A 174 -28.36 33.37 -18.92
N SER A 175 -27.16 33.52 -19.50
CA SER A 175 -26.57 34.85 -19.73
C SER A 175 -25.10 34.77 -20.20
N ASP A 176 -24.85 35.49 -21.29
CA ASP A 176 -23.60 36.11 -21.75
C ASP A 176 -22.33 36.00 -20.90
N ALA A 177 -21.26 35.45 -21.50
CA ALA A 177 -19.95 36.12 -21.53
C ALA A 177 -18.93 35.38 -22.42
N LEU A 178 -18.51 36.09 -23.48
CA LEU A 178 -17.16 36.13 -24.09
C LEU A 178 -16.59 34.87 -24.78
N ALA A 179 -16.51 34.99 -26.11
CA ALA A 179 -15.96 34.05 -27.06
C ALA A 179 -14.41 34.10 -27.15
N PRO A 180 -13.76 32.95 -27.38
CA PRO A 180 -12.52 32.85 -28.13
C PRO A 180 -12.76 32.34 -29.57
N GLU A 181 -11.87 32.75 -30.47
CA GLU A 181 -11.91 32.69 -31.94
C GLU A 181 -12.13 31.29 -32.56
N PRO A 182 -12.72 31.21 -33.77
CA PRO A 182 -13.03 29.95 -34.42
C PRO A 182 -11.81 29.28 -35.08
N ILE A 183 -11.60 28.02 -34.72
CA ILE A 183 -10.78 27.06 -35.47
C ILE A 183 -11.49 26.75 -36.79
N VAL A 184 -10.88 27.14 -37.91
CA VAL A 184 -11.31 26.79 -39.27
C VAL A 184 -11.01 25.31 -39.51
N VAL A 185 -12.04 24.47 -39.42
CA VAL A 185 -11.99 23.07 -39.89
C VAL A 185 -12.51 23.06 -41.33
N GLN A 186 -11.65 22.67 -42.28
CA GLN A 186 -12.03 22.45 -43.68
C GLN A 186 -12.98 21.23 -43.77
N PRO A 187 -14.14 21.35 -44.44
CA PRO A 187 -15.01 20.20 -44.69
C PRO A 187 -14.43 19.30 -45.78
N THR A 188 -14.19 18.04 -45.44
CA THR A 188 -13.91 16.97 -46.40
C THR A 188 -15.17 16.69 -47.23
N ALA A 189 -14.99 16.61 -48.56
CA ALA A 189 -16.05 16.42 -49.55
C ALA A 189 -16.84 15.11 -49.32
N PRO A 190 -18.17 15.12 -49.52
CA PRO A 190 -18.98 13.90 -49.49
C PRO A 190 -18.77 13.04 -50.73
N GLU A 191 -18.59 11.73 -50.51
CA GLU A 191 -18.56 10.70 -51.55
C GLU A 191 -19.90 10.61 -52.30
N PRO A 192 -19.89 10.27 -53.60
CA PRO A 192 -21.09 10.23 -54.42
C PRO A 192 -22.01 9.06 -54.04
N VAL A 193 -23.26 9.42 -53.71
CA VAL A 193 -24.39 8.51 -53.57
C VAL A 193 -24.67 7.84 -54.91
N VAL A 194 -24.52 6.51 -54.95
CA VAL A 194 -24.89 5.66 -56.09
C VAL A 194 -26.38 5.35 -56.01
N ASP A 195 -27.14 5.78 -57.02
CA ASP A 195 -28.57 5.48 -57.19
C ASP A 195 -28.82 3.97 -57.24
N PRO A 196 -29.69 3.41 -56.37
CA PRO A 196 -30.12 2.02 -56.51
C PRO A 196 -31.14 1.89 -57.65
N ALA A 197 -30.82 1.00 -58.59
CA ALA A 197 -31.70 0.58 -59.67
C ALA A 197 -33.04 0.01 -59.15
N PRO A 198 -34.16 0.21 -59.89
CA PRO A 198 -35.47 -0.26 -59.48
C PRO A 198 -35.51 -1.80 -59.47
N SER A 199 -35.67 -2.36 -58.27
CA SER A 199 -35.91 -3.78 -58.07
C SER A 199 -37.34 -4.13 -58.50
N ALA A 200 -37.42 -4.99 -59.52
CA ALA A 200 -38.67 -5.58 -59.98
C ALA A 200 -39.35 -6.37 -58.85
N THR A 201 -40.62 -6.06 -58.62
CA THR A 201 -41.51 -6.79 -57.72
C THR A 201 -41.82 -8.15 -58.35
N VAL A 202 -41.07 -9.18 -57.97
CA VAL A 202 -41.42 -10.57 -58.28
C VAL A 202 -42.43 -11.02 -57.25
N GLU A 203 -43.69 -11.14 -57.68
CA GLU A 203 -44.78 -11.77 -56.95
C GLU A 203 -44.44 -13.25 -56.75
N ALA A 204 -43.83 -13.56 -55.60
CA ALA A 204 -43.42 -14.91 -55.25
C ALA A 204 -44.64 -15.72 -54.79
N GLU A 205 -44.95 -16.79 -55.52
CA GLU A 205 -45.90 -17.82 -55.09
C GLU A 205 -45.56 -18.30 -53.66
N PRO A 206 -46.56 -18.56 -52.80
CA PRO A 206 -46.31 -19.01 -51.44
C PRO A 206 -45.62 -20.38 -51.49
N ALA A 207 -44.32 -20.40 -51.18
CA ALA A 207 -43.58 -21.63 -51.01
C ALA A 207 -44.28 -22.50 -49.95
N PRO A 208 -44.42 -23.81 -50.16
CA PRO A 208 -45.04 -24.71 -49.20
C PRO A 208 -44.33 -24.57 -47.86
N THR A 209 -45.11 -24.38 -46.78
CA THR A 209 -44.54 -24.26 -45.45
C THR A 209 -43.74 -25.53 -45.16
N TRP A 210 -42.54 -25.38 -44.62
CA TRP A 210 -41.60 -26.49 -44.38
C TRP A 210 -42.21 -27.63 -43.54
N ILE A 211 -43.29 -27.35 -42.82
CA ILE A 211 -44.10 -28.31 -42.06
C ILE A 211 -44.70 -29.39 -42.98
N GLU A 212 -45.07 -29.06 -44.22
CA GLU A 212 -45.65 -30.00 -45.20
C GLU A 212 -44.62 -30.97 -45.80
N ARG A 213 -43.32 -30.68 -45.63
CA ARG A 213 -42.23 -31.54 -46.12
C ARG A 213 -41.72 -32.53 -45.07
N LEU A 214 -42.28 -32.52 -43.86
CA LEU A 214 -41.84 -33.44 -42.80
C LEU A 214 -42.47 -34.83 -43.01
N PRO A 215 -41.68 -35.92 -42.98
CA PRO A 215 -42.21 -37.26 -43.10
C PRO A 215 -43.16 -37.58 -41.93
N ALA A 216 -44.25 -38.30 -42.21
CA ALA A 216 -45.30 -38.66 -41.25
C ALA A 216 -44.84 -39.13 -39.84
N PRO A 217 -43.77 -39.93 -39.67
CA PRO A 217 -43.30 -40.30 -38.32
C PRO A 217 -42.79 -39.11 -37.50
N VAL A 218 -42.29 -38.05 -38.14
CA VAL A 218 -41.84 -36.83 -37.47
C VAL A 218 -43.02 -36.02 -36.94
N LEU A 219 -44.11 -35.92 -37.72
CA LEU A 219 -45.34 -35.27 -37.26
C LEU A 219 -46.00 -36.05 -36.10
N ALA A 220 -45.97 -37.38 -36.14
CA ALA A 220 -46.49 -38.22 -35.05
C ALA A 220 -45.65 -38.12 -33.76
N ALA A 221 -44.34 -37.91 -33.88
CA ALA A 221 -43.46 -37.63 -32.74
C ALA A 221 -43.68 -36.22 -32.17
N LEU A 222 -43.94 -35.22 -33.03
CA LEU A 222 -44.23 -33.85 -32.61
C LEU A 222 -45.57 -33.71 -31.86
N ALA A 223 -46.52 -34.61 -32.09
CA ALA A 223 -47.82 -34.62 -31.42
C ALA A 223 -47.80 -35.30 -30.03
N GLN A 224 -46.66 -35.80 -29.55
CA GLN A 224 -46.59 -36.52 -28.28
C GLN A 224 -46.75 -35.57 -27.07
N PRO A 225 -47.59 -35.90 -26.08
CA PRO A 225 -47.91 -35.00 -24.95
C PRO A 225 -46.73 -34.74 -24.00
N TRP A 226 -45.68 -35.56 -24.04
CA TRP A 226 -44.46 -35.38 -23.23
C TRP A 226 -43.43 -34.44 -23.89
N LEU A 227 -43.58 -34.16 -25.18
CA LEU A 227 -42.65 -33.33 -25.95
C LEU A 227 -42.45 -31.90 -25.40
N PRO A 228 -43.49 -31.15 -24.97
CA PRO A 228 -43.28 -29.81 -24.41
C PRO A 228 -42.43 -29.85 -23.12
N TRP A 229 -42.56 -30.91 -22.32
CA TRP A 229 -41.75 -31.09 -21.11
C TRP A 229 -40.30 -31.43 -21.43
N ALA A 230 -40.05 -32.26 -22.43
CA ALA A 230 -38.70 -32.57 -22.89
C ALA A 230 -38.01 -31.34 -23.52
N ALA A 231 -38.73 -30.53 -24.28
CA ALA A 231 -38.23 -29.28 -24.85
C ALA A 231 -37.88 -28.25 -23.77
N LEU A 232 -38.72 -28.15 -22.72
CA LEU A 232 -38.46 -27.25 -21.61
C LEU A 232 -37.25 -27.72 -20.77
N GLY A 233 -37.15 -29.03 -20.53
CA GLY A 233 -36.00 -29.63 -19.85
C GLY A 233 -34.68 -29.43 -20.60
N SER A 234 -34.66 -29.61 -21.92
CA SER A 234 -33.47 -29.39 -22.74
C SER A 234 -33.11 -27.90 -22.84
N GLY A 235 -34.09 -27.01 -22.87
CA GLY A 235 -33.89 -25.55 -22.83
C GLY A 235 -33.25 -25.09 -21.52
N VAL A 236 -33.75 -25.56 -20.36
CA VAL A 236 -33.18 -25.22 -19.05
C VAL A 236 -31.76 -25.77 -18.90
N LEU A 237 -31.52 -27.02 -19.33
CA LEU A 237 -30.19 -27.61 -19.33
C LEU A 237 -29.22 -26.85 -20.25
N GLY A 238 -29.69 -26.44 -21.43
CA GLY A 238 -28.93 -25.61 -22.38
C GLY A 238 -28.55 -24.26 -21.79
N LEU A 239 -29.48 -23.56 -21.14
CA LEU A 239 -29.21 -22.28 -20.45
C LEU A 239 -28.26 -22.46 -19.26
N PHE A 240 -28.38 -23.54 -18.50
CA PHE A 240 -27.47 -23.85 -17.40
C PHE A 240 -26.05 -24.13 -17.89
N LEU A 241 -25.90 -24.94 -18.94
CA LEU A 241 -24.61 -25.23 -19.56
C LEU A 241 -24.00 -23.98 -20.23
N LEU A 242 -24.83 -23.15 -20.87
CA LEU A 242 -24.41 -21.86 -21.43
C LEU A 242 -23.97 -20.90 -20.33
N GLY A 243 -24.67 -20.84 -19.20
CA GLY A 243 -24.29 -20.07 -18.02
C GLY A 243 -22.96 -20.52 -17.42
N LEU A 244 -22.75 -21.83 -17.28
CA LEU A 244 -21.47 -22.42 -16.85
C LEU A 244 -20.34 -22.13 -17.84
N SER A 245 -20.61 -22.20 -19.14
CA SER A 245 -19.64 -21.92 -20.21
C SER A 245 -19.24 -20.44 -20.24
N LEU A 246 -20.21 -19.52 -20.14
CA LEU A 246 -19.98 -18.08 -20.12
C LEU A 246 -19.30 -17.62 -18.82
N SER A 247 -19.63 -18.24 -17.68
CA SER A 247 -18.93 -18.03 -16.40
C SER A 247 -17.47 -18.45 -16.47
N ARG A 248 -17.14 -19.51 -17.22
CA ARG A 248 -15.76 -19.95 -17.44
C ARG A 248 -15.02 -19.17 -18.53
N ARG A 249 -15.70 -18.67 -19.57
CA ARG A 249 -15.08 -17.93 -20.70
C ARG A 249 -14.82 -16.46 -20.43
N THR A 250 -15.53 -15.82 -19.51
CA THR A 250 -15.30 -14.41 -19.16
C THR A 250 -14.12 -14.21 -18.20
N ALA A 251 -13.62 -15.29 -17.60
CA ALA A 251 -12.29 -15.32 -17.00
C ALA A 251 -11.22 -15.36 -18.11
N ARG A 252 -11.07 -14.26 -18.86
CA ARG A 252 -9.88 -14.06 -19.72
C ARG A 252 -8.66 -14.15 -18.80
N ARG A 253 -7.98 -15.29 -18.82
CA ARG A 253 -6.66 -15.44 -18.23
C ARG A 253 -5.73 -14.53 -19.01
N PHE A 254 -5.56 -13.32 -18.49
CA PHE A 254 -4.45 -12.46 -18.86
C PHE A 254 -3.19 -13.14 -18.31
N THR A 255 -2.56 -13.97 -19.13
CA THR A 255 -1.16 -14.33 -18.93
C THR A 255 -0.37 -13.07 -19.27
N LEU A 256 -0.16 -12.22 -18.26
CA LEU A 256 0.93 -11.25 -18.30
C LEU A 256 2.20 -12.02 -18.62
N ASP A 257 2.97 -11.53 -19.57
CA ASP A 257 4.27 -12.08 -19.94
C ASP A 257 5.06 -12.38 -18.66
N GLU A 258 5.57 -13.61 -18.49
CA GLU A 258 6.28 -14.07 -17.26
C GLU A 258 7.49 -13.17 -16.91
N ARG A 259 7.90 -12.31 -17.84
CA ARG A 259 8.98 -11.33 -17.69
C ARG A 259 8.56 -9.99 -17.09
N GLY A 260 7.26 -9.68 -17.05
CA GLY A 260 6.73 -8.52 -16.35
C GLY A 260 6.50 -8.87 -14.89
N ASP A 261 7.46 -8.58 -14.01
CA ASP A 261 7.29 -8.81 -12.58
C ASP A 261 6.20 -7.89 -12.02
N LEU A 262 4.98 -8.41 -11.96
CA LEU A 262 3.83 -7.74 -11.37
C LEU A 262 4.13 -7.30 -9.94
N SER A 263 4.97 -8.03 -9.21
CA SER A 263 5.40 -7.65 -7.86
C SER A 263 6.13 -6.32 -7.87
N SER A 264 7.14 -6.16 -8.74
CA SER A 264 7.87 -4.90 -8.93
C SER A 264 6.93 -3.74 -9.34
N LEU A 265 5.94 -4.00 -10.20
CA LEU A 265 4.94 -3.01 -10.59
C LEU A 265 4.07 -2.59 -9.39
N LEU A 266 3.57 -3.55 -8.61
CA LEU A 266 2.76 -3.29 -7.42
C LEU A 266 3.58 -2.57 -6.34
N GLN A 267 4.85 -2.94 -6.17
CA GLN A 267 5.78 -2.25 -5.27
C GLN A 267 5.96 -0.80 -5.67
N GLY A 268 6.25 -0.53 -6.95
CA GLY A 268 6.36 0.82 -7.48
C GLY A 268 5.06 1.62 -7.31
N ALA A 269 3.91 1.02 -7.59
CA ALA A 269 2.61 1.65 -7.44
C ALA A 269 2.25 1.99 -5.99
N LEU A 270 2.68 1.16 -5.03
CA LEU A 270 2.48 1.41 -3.61
C LEU A 270 3.49 2.42 -3.04
N ALA A 271 4.73 2.41 -3.52
CA ALA A 271 5.77 3.35 -3.11
C ALA A 271 5.54 4.77 -3.65
N GLN A 272 5.11 4.89 -4.91
CA GLN A 272 4.90 6.18 -5.58
C GLN A 272 3.52 6.25 -6.28
N PRO A 273 2.41 6.33 -5.54
CA PRO A 273 1.06 6.31 -6.11
C PRO A 273 0.80 7.38 -7.16
N ALA A 274 1.41 8.56 -7.00
CA ALA A 274 1.26 9.69 -7.91
C ALA A 274 1.85 9.43 -9.31
N ALA A 275 2.95 8.66 -9.40
CA ALA A 275 3.55 8.27 -10.69
C ALA A 275 2.58 7.42 -11.53
N PHE A 276 1.73 6.63 -10.87
CA PHE A 276 0.75 5.75 -11.49
C PHE A 276 -0.65 6.38 -11.62
N ARG A 277 -0.79 7.71 -11.47
CA ARG A 277 -2.08 8.42 -11.59
C ARG A 277 -2.82 8.18 -12.91
N HIS A 278 -2.07 7.91 -13.98
CA HIS A 278 -2.59 7.63 -15.32
C HIS A 278 -3.07 6.17 -15.49
N LEU A 279 -2.82 5.30 -14.49
CA LEU A 279 -3.24 3.90 -14.46
C LEU A 279 -4.14 3.63 -13.23
N PRO A 280 -5.31 4.27 -13.12
CA PRO A 280 -6.21 4.08 -11.98
C PRO A 280 -6.62 2.61 -11.82
N SER A 281 -6.69 1.87 -12.94
CA SER A 281 -7.01 0.44 -12.94
C SER A 281 -6.09 -0.40 -12.05
N LEU A 282 -4.83 -0.01 -11.83
CA LEU A 282 -3.93 -0.71 -10.90
C LEU A 282 -4.39 -0.63 -9.44
N PHE A 283 -5.01 0.49 -9.05
CA PHE A 283 -5.43 0.71 -7.67
C PHE A 283 -6.82 0.12 -7.37
N TYR A 284 -7.73 0.17 -8.36
CA TYR A 284 -9.11 -0.27 -8.21
C TYR A 284 -9.35 -1.72 -8.62
N ARG A 285 -8.53 -2.31 -9.52
CA ARG A 285 -8.64 -3.73 -9.85
C ARG A 285 -8.13 -4.60 -8.72
N ARG A 286 -8.72 -5.78 -8.60
CA ARG A 286 -8.40 -6.77 -7.58
C ARG A 286 -7.12 -7.52 -7.98
N LEU A 287 -5.97 -7.02 -7.53
CA LEU A 287 -4.64 -7.53 -7.91
C LEU A 287 -3.93 -8.29 -6.77
N GLY A 288 -4.18 -7.94 -5.51
CA GLY A 288 -3.56 -8.61 -4.36
C GLY A 288 -4.24 -9.94 -4.06
N PRO A 289 -3.65 -11.11 -4.35
CA PRO A 289 -4.29 -12.40 -4.12
C PRO A 289 -4.60 -12.61 -2.64
N LEU A 290 -5.78 -13.16 -2.36
CA LEU A 290 -6.26 -13.46 -1.02
C LEU A 290 -6.20 -14.95 -0.73
N ARG A 291 -5.97 -15.31 0.53
CA ARG A 291 -6.09 -16.69 1.02
C ARG A 291 -7.55 -17.13 0.99
N GLY A 292 -7.78 -18.33 0.42
CA GLY A 292 -9.14 -18.84 0.17
C GLY A 292 -9.73 -18.40 -1.17
N GLY A 293 -8.93 -17.77 -2.03
CA GLY A 293 -9.32 -17.36 -3.37
C GLY A 293 -9.80 -15.91 -3.46
N GLY A 294 -9.94 -15.45 -4.70
CA GLY A 294 -10.22 -14.05 -5.00
C GLY A 294 -8.98 -13.15 -4.84
N ALA A 295 -9.21 -11.85 -4.96
CA ALA A 295 -8.16 -10.84 -4.84
C ALA A 295 -8.70 -9.57 -4.19
N LEU A 296 -7.79 -8.71 -3.74
CA LEU A 296 -8.03 -7.43 -3.09
C LEU A 296 -7.46 -6.31 -3.96
N SER A 297 -8.18 -5.22 -4.11
CA SER A 297 -7.66 -4.04 -4.79
C SER A 297 -6.62 -3.33 -3.92
N LEU A 298 -5.60 -2.70 -4.52
CA LEU A 298 -4.57 -2.00 -3.75
C LEU A 298 -5.15 -0.85 -2.90
N GLN A 299 -6.15 -0.12 -3.40
CA GLN A 299 -6.80 0.93 -2.62
C GLN A 299 -7.46 0.37 -1.36
N ARG A 300 -8.21 -0.73 -1.49
CA ARG A 300 -8.80 -1.42 -0.34
C ARG A 300 -7.74 -1.99 0.61
N ALA A 301 -6.63 -2.51 0.08
CA ALA A 301 -5.51 -2.97 0.90
C ALA A 301 -4.90 -1.83 1.72
N ARG A 302 -4.68 -0.66 1.10
CA ARG A 302 -4.22 0.56 1.78
C ARG A 302 -5.18 1.02 2.86
N GLN A 303 -6.47 1.04 2.56
CA GLN A 303 -7.50 1.39 3.55
C GLN A 303 -7.47 0.42 4.75
N LEU A 304 -7.41 -0.89 4.50
CA LEU A 304 -7.28 -1.88 5.57
C LEU A 304 -5.97 -1.70 6.36
N ALA A 305 -4.87 -1.33 5.71
CA ALA A 305 -3.60 -1.08 6.37
C ALA A 305 -3.66 0.15 7.28
N SER A 306 -4.25 1.26 6.82
CA SER A 306 -4.44 2.46 7.64
C SER A 306 -5.37 2.22 8.83
N GLU A 307 -6.33 1.28 8.70
CA GLU A 307 -7.18 0.84 9.80
C GLU A 307 -6.48 -0.17 10.75
N GLY A 308 -5.25 -0.62 10.45
CA GLY A 308 -4.57 -1.68 11.21
C GLY A 308 -5.21 -3.07 11.05
N ARG A 309 -5.91 -3.30 9.93
CA ARG A 309 -6.74 -4.48 9.64
C ARG A 309 -6.28 -5.26 8.41
N LEU A 310 -5.10 -4.95 7.89
CA LEU A 310 -4.48 -5.72 6.81
C LEU A 310 -3.63 -6.84 7.39
N TYR A 311 -3.94 -8.07 7.00
CA TYR A 311 -3.27 -9.27 7.47
C TYR A 311 -2.63 -10.01 6.31
N ALA A 312 -1.54 -10.71 6.58
CA ALA A 312 -0.90 -11.62 5.65
C ALA A 312 -0.62 -12.95 6.36
N GLY A 313 -0.56 -14.04 5.61
CA GLY A 313 -0.23 -15.33 6.20
C GLY A 313 -0.22 -16.50 5.23
N ARG A 314 0.14 -17.65 5.78
CA ARG A 314 0.09 -18.96 5.12
C ARG A 314 -1.05 -19.79 5.72
N GLU A 315 -1.50 -20.84 5.03
CA GLU A 315 -2.66 -21.63 5.51
C GLU A 315 -2.35 -22.46 6.78
N GLN A 316 -1.08 -22.55 7.16
CA GLN A 316 -0.59 -23.49 8.16
C GLN A 316 -0.98 -23.11 9.60
N SER A 317 -1.09 -21.82 9.93
CA SER A 317 -1.42 -21.40 11.30
C SER A 317 -2.92 -21.44 11.64
N ARG A 318 -3.20 -21.80 12.91
CA ARG A 318 -4.56 -21.76 13.48
C ARG A 318 -5.18 -20.37 13.43
N LEU A 319 -4.37 -19.31 13.59
CA LEU A 319 -4.82 -17.92 13.47
C LEU A 319 -5.31 -17.59 12.06
N CYS A 320 -4.56 -17.95 11.01
CA CYS A 320 -5.00 -17.73 9.63
C CYS A 320 -6.30 -18.49 9.33
N SER A 321 -6.37 -19.76 9.72
CA SER A 321 -7.57 -20.60 9.58
C SER A 321 -8.80 -20.00 10.26
N LEU A 322 -8.62 -19.39 11.43
CA LEU A 322 -9.70 -18.76 12.17
C LEU A 322 -10.14 -17.44 11.53
N ALA A 323 -9.18 -16.56 11.21
CA ALA A 323 -9.43 -15.30 10.53
C ALA A 323 -10.20 -15.52 9.21
N ARG A 324 -9.80 -16.51 8.41
CA ARG A 324 -10.48 -16.88 7.16
C ARG A 324 -11.93 -17.31 7.39
N ARG A 325 -12.18 -18.16 8.39
CA ARG A 325 -13.56 -18.59 8.75
C ARG A 325 -14.46 -17.42 9.15
N ARG A 326 -13.88 -16.27 9.49
CA ARG A 326 -14.62 -15.04 9.84
C ARG A 326 -14.71 -14.04 8.70
N GLY A 327 -14.27 -14.40 7.49
CA GLY A 327 -14.29 -13.52 6.33
C GLY A 327 -13.28 -12.38 6.41
N VAL A 328 -12.26 -12.49 7.26
CA VAL A 328 -11.16 -11.52 7.29
C VAL A 328 -10.34 -11.65 6.02
N PHE A 329 -10.00 -10.53 5.40
CA PHE A 329 -9.11 -10.49 4.26
C PHE A 329 -7.67 -10.77 4.71
N ILE A 330 -7.10 -11.87 4.20
CA ILE A 330 -5.70 -12.26 4.46
C ILE A 330 -5.01 -12.31 3.11
N LEU A 331 -3.97 -11.49 2.93
CA LEU A 331 -3.12 -11.52 1.74
C LEU A 331 -2.37 -12.85 1.66
N ASP A 332 -2.28 -13.39 0.46
CA ASP A 332 -1.55 -14.62 0.18
C ASP A 332 -0.03 -14.40 0.23
N ALA A 333 0.59 -14.77 1.35
CA ALA A 333 2.04 -14.63 1.52
C ALA A 333 2.88 -15.72 0.80
N GLU A 334 2.28 -16.68 0.10
CA GLU A 334 3.00 -17.61 -0.79
C GLU A 334 3.11 -17.06 -2.22
N SER A 335 2.15 -16.23 -2.63
CA SER A 335 2.27 -15.48 -3.89
C SER A 335 3.30 -14.33 -3.79
N PRO A 336 4.10 -14.08 -4.83
CA PRO A 336 4.97 -12.90 -4.91
C PRO A 336 4.22 -11.58 -4.74
N GLU A 337 3.05 -11.46 -5.37
CA GLU A 337 2.23 -10.24 -5.35
C GLU A 337 1.67 -9.97 -3.96
N GLY A 338 1.09 -11.00 -3.31
CA GLY A 338 0.54 -10.88 -1.97
C GLY A 338 1.62 -10.58 -0.93
N ARG A 339 2.82 -11.19 -1.04
CA ARG A 339 3.98 -10.82 -0.21
C ARG A 339 4.38 -9.37 -0.39
N THR A 340 4.44 -8.90 -1.64
CA THR A 340 4.90 -7.56 -1.96
C THR A 340 3.93 -6.51 -1.43
N VAL A 341 2.63 -6.71 -1.62
CA VAL A 341 1.59 -5.83 -1.06
C VAL A 341 1.63 -5.88 0.47
N ALA A 342 1.76 -7.06 1.08
CA ALA A 342 1.82 -7.22 2.52
C ALA A 342 3.03 -6.50 3.13
N ALA A 343 4.22 -6.66 2.55
CA ALA A 343 5.45 -6.01 3.00
C ALA A 343 5.38 -4.50 2.83
N SER A 344 4.92 -4.03 1.66
CA SER A 344 4.84 -2.60 1.34
C SER A 344 3.84 -1.86 2.22
N LEU A 345 2.77 -2.51 2.66
CA LEU A 345 1.72 -1.89 3.48
C LEU A 345 1.82 -2.24 4.97
N GLY A 346 2.87 -2.93 5.41
CA GLY A 346 3.07 -3.31 6.80
C GLY A 346 1.96 -4.22 7.35
N ALA A 347 1.45 -5.14 6.52
CA ALA A 347 0.43 -6.09 6.92
C ALA A 347 0.91 -6.97 8.10
N VAL A 348 0.00 -7.28 9.01
CA VAL A 348 0.31 -8.13 10.17
C VAL A 348 0.45 -9.58 9.72
N ASP A 349 1.63 -10.16 9.94
CA ASP A 349 1.93 -11.57 9.64
C ASP A 349 1.32 -12.50 10.70
N LEU A 350 0.14 -13.06 10.37
CA LEU A 350 -0.59 -13.98 11.24
C LEU A 350 0.10 -15.34 11.41
N GLU A 351 0.94 -15.74 10.46
CA GLU A 351 1.72 -16.98 10.53
C GLU A 351 2.82 -16.84 11.59
N ARG A 352 3.58 -15.74 11.53
CA ARG A 352 4.58 -15.41 12.54
C ARG A 352 3.95 -15.29 13.93
N TRP A 353 2.77 -14.68 14.04
CA TRP A 353 2.03 -14.62 15.30
C TRP A 353 1.56 -16.00 15.78
N GLY A 354 1.07 -16.85 14.88
CA GLY A 354 0.69 -18.23 15.20
C GLY A 354 1.86 -19.02 15.80
N GLN A 355 3.01 -19.02 15.12
CA GLN A 355 4.22 -19.70 15.58
C GLN A 355 4.76 -19.15 16.90
N ARG A 356 4.61 -17.84 17.15
CA ARG A 356 4.96 -17.22 18.44
C ARG A 356 4.01 -17.66 19.56
N LEU A 357 2.70 -17.73 19.28
CA LEU A 357 1.72 -18.21 20.24
C LEU A 357 1.92 -19.69 20.59
N ASP A 358 2.20 -20.52 19.59
CA ASP A 358 2.38 -21.97 19.80
C ASP A 358 3.63 -22.28 20.64
N ARG A 359 4.65 -21.41 20.58
CA ARG A 359 5.86 -21.49 21.43
C ARG A 359 5.76 -20.75 22.75
N SER A 360 4.74 -19.91 22.92
CA SER A 360 4.58 -19.11 24.13
C SER A 360 4.19 -19.99 25.32
N GLN A 361 4.76 -19.69 26.49
CA GLN A 361 4.47 -20.38 27.74
C GLN A 361 3.56 -19.51 28.61
N GLN A 362 2.63 -20.15 29.32
CA GLN A 362 1.84 -19.49 30.36
C GLN A 362 2.60 -19.60 31.67
N THR A 363 3.09 -18.48 32.20
CA THR A 363 3.64 -18.46 33.56
C THR A 363 2.51 -18.20 34.56
N PRO A 364 2.65 -18.64 35.83
CA PRO A 364 1.59 -18.43 36.79
C PRO A 364 1.37 -16.94 37.16
N LEU A 365 2.35 -16.04 37.01
CA LEU A 365 2.13 -14.59 37.02
C LEU A 365 1.20 -14.14 35.88
N LEU A 366 1.47 -14.58 34.64
CA LEU A 366 0.66 -14.19 33.48
C LEU A 366 -0.76 -14.73 33.56
N LEU A 367 -0.96 -15.92 34.14
CA LEU A 367 -2.30 -16.45 34.40
C LEU A 367 -3.07 -15.58 35.39
N ALA A 368 -2.45 -15.20 36.51
CA ALA A 368 -3.05 -14.31 37.50
C ALA A 368 -3.38 -12.92 36.91
N LEU A 369 -2.48 -12.37 36.09
CA LEU A 369 -2.71 -11.11 35.40
C LEU A 369 -3.84 -11.21 34.37
N ALA A 370 -3.92 -12.30 33.60
CA ALA A 370 -5.00 -12.52 32.65
C ALA A 370 -6.36 -12.67 33.35
N GLU A 371 -6.39 -13.29 34.53
CA GLU A 371 -7.60 -13.39 35.36
C GLU A 371 -8.02 -12.04 35.93
N TYR A 372 -7.06 -11.27 36.46
CA TYR A 372 -7.31 -9.89 36.92
C TYR A 372 -7.91 -9.02 35.82
N LEU A 373 -7.31 -9.05 34.61
CA LEU A 373 -7.82 -8.31 33.45
C LEU A 373 -9.23 -8.75 33.07
N ARG A 374 -9.50 -10.06 33.08
CA ARG A 374 -10.84 -10.58 32.80
C ARG A 374 -11.89 -10.08 33.81
N GLY A 375 -11.51 -9.92 35.08
CA GLY A 375 -12.36 -9.31 36.11
C GLY A 375 -12.74 -7.85 35.82
N HIS A 376 -11.98 -7.17 34.95
CA HIS A 376 -12.20 -5.80 34.50
C HIS A 376 -12.75 -5.72 33.06
N ASP A 377 -13.37 -6.81 32.56
CA ASP A 377 -13.86 -6.96 31.18
C ASP A 377 -12.78 -6.80 30.09
N GLU A 378 -11.51 -6.91 30.45
CA GLU A 378 -10.38 -6.90 29.54
C GLU A 378 -9.98 -8.34 29.17
N ARG A 379 -10.28 -8.76 27.94
CA ARG A 379 -10.05 -10.15 27.51
C ARG A 379 -8.69 -10.31 26.86
N TRP A 380 -7.64 -10.37 27.66
CA TRP A 380 -6.29 -10.52 27.13
C TRP A 380 -5.83 -11.97 27.19
N ARG A 381 -5.08 -12.39 26.18
CA ARG A 381 -4.30 -13.63 26.21
C ARG A 381 -2.84 -13.24 26.28
N LEU A 382 -2.24 -13.51 27.43
CA LEU A 382 -0.85 -13.21 27.75
C LEU A 382 0.01 -14.44 27.45
N GLY A 383 1.31 -14.28 27.19
CA GLY A 383 2.24 -15.40 27.06
C GLY A 383 3.69 -14.93 27.17
N ALA A 384 4.54 -15.75 27.77
CA ALA A 384 5.98 -15.51 27.81
C ALA A 384 6.65 -16.21 26.62
N LEU A 385 7.59 -15.56 25.93
CA LEU A 385 8.30 -16.14 24.81
C LEU A 385 9.77 -15.72 24.83
N THR A 386 10.69 -16.68 24.82
CA THR A 386 12.12 -16.43 24.70
C THR A 386 12.48 -15.96 23.29
N GLY A 387 13.36 -14.95 23.19
CA GLY A 387 13.83 -14.45 21.90
C GLY A 387 12.73 -13.71 21.12
N LEU A 388 11.88 -12.96 21.83
CA LEU A 388 10.82 -12.17 21.19
C LEU A 388 11.41 -11.09 20.27
N GLY A 389 12.61 -10.59 20.62
CA GLY A 389 13.35 -9.53 19.94
C GLY A 389 12.97 -8.12 20.41
N ASP A 390 11.83 -8.01 21.09
CA ASP A 390 11.32 -6.84 21.78
C ASP A 390 10.83 -7.28 23.16
N ARG A 391 10.78 -6.35 24.13
CA ARG A 391 10.27 -6.67 25.49
C ARG A 391 8.83 -7.14 25.50
N ILE A 392 7.99 -6.51 24.67
CA ILE A 392 6.55 -6.78 24.59
C ILE A 392 6.10 -6.68 23.13
N ALA A 393 5.33 -7.66 22.67
CA ALA A 393 4.64 -7.62 21.40
C ALA A 393 3.13 -7.74 21.64
N THR A 394 2.33 -6.92 20.96
CA THR A 394 0.86 -6.93 21.08
C THR A 394 0.18 -7.10 19.72
N LEU A 395 -0.90 -7.87 19.68
CA LEU A 395 -1.79 -8.01 18.52
C LEU A 395 -3.24 -7.81 18.97
N GLU A 396 -3.91 -6.82 18.39
CA GLU A 396 -5.35 -6.62 18.57
C GLU A 396 -6.11 -7.65 17.73
N LEU A 397 -6.93 -8.47 18.38
CA LEU A 397 -7.78 -9.47 17.72
C LEU A 397 -9.20 -9.00 17.51
N ARG A 398 -9.63 -7.93 18.19
CA ARG A 398 -10.99 -7.37 18.04
C ARG A 398 -11.38 -7.14 16.56
N PRO A 399 -10.52 -6.55 15.71
CA PRO A 399 -10.84 -6.35 14.29
C PRO A 399 -10.85 -7.65 13.47
N LEU A 400 -10.21 -8.72 13.97
CA LEU A 400 -10.06 -10.01 13.32
C LEU A 400 -11.18 -10.99 13.70
N LEU A 401 -11.71 -10.91 14.91
CA LEU A 401 -12.70 -11.86 15.43
C LEU A 401 -14.14 -11.33 15.40
N GLY A 402 -14.32 -10.00 15.32
CA GLY A 402 -15.62 -9.36 15.43
C GLY A 402 -16.23 -9.50 16.84
N PHE A 403 -17.39 -8.88 17.05
CA PHE A 403 -18.10 -8.96 18.33
C PHE A 403 -18.59 -10.39 18.61
N GLY A 404 -18.30 -10.91 19.81
CA GLY A 404 -18.84 -12.18 20.33
C GLY A 404 -17.93 -13.40 20.22
N ALA A 405 -16.88 -13.36 19.39
CA ALA A 405 -16.03 -14.52 19.12
C ALA A 405 -14.71 -14.57 19.90
N GLY A 406 -14.32 -13.46 20.51
CA GLY A 406 -13.13 -13.35 21.38
C GLY A 406 -13.16 -14.26 22.61
N ARG A 407 -14.25 -15.00 22.88
CA ARG A 407 -14.39 -15.82 24.10
C ARG A 407 -13.24 -16.83 24.32
N ARG A 408 -12.61 -17.35 23.26
CA ARG A 408 -11.51 -18.34 23.39
C ARG A 408 -10.10 -17.80 23.20
N LEU A 409 -9.93 -16.69 22.48
CA LEU A 409 -8.60 -16.15 22.15
C LEU A 409 -8.28 -14.81 22.83
N GLY A 410 -9.30 -14.18 23.42
CA GLY A 410 -9.21 -12.80 23.86
C GLY A 410 -9.45 -11.82 22.72
N ASP A 411 -9.60 -10.55 23.11
CA ASP A 411 -9.68 -9.40 22.22
C ASP A 411 -8.28 -8.84 21.91
N ARG A 412 -7.28 -9.18 22.75
CA ARG A 412 -5.87 -8.78 22.60
C ARG A 412 -4.94 -9.94 22.95
N LEU A 413 -3.91 -10.15 22.13
CA LEU A 413 -2.79 -11.02 22.43
C LEU A 413 -1.60 -10.17 22.88
N VAL A 414 -0.95 -10.55 23.98
CA VAL A 414 0.25 -9.90 24.48
C VAL A 414 1.29 -10.97 24.73
N LEU A 415 2.44 -10.85 24.07
CA LEU A 415 3.60 -11.67 24.32
C LEU A 415 4.66 -10.81 25.00
N ILE A 416 5.25 -11.35 26.07
CA ILE A 416 6.31 -10.70 26.85
C ILE A 416 7.57 -11.54 26.69
N ASP A 417 8.73 -10.89 26.54
CA ASP A 417 9.98 -11.63 26.49
C ASP A 417 10.22 -12.36 27.81
N ALA A 418 10.45 -13.67 27.74
CA ALA A 418 10.71 -14.48 28.91
C ALA A 418 12.03 -14.11 29.61
N GLU A 419 12.96 -13.47 28.89
CA GLU A 419 14.25 -13.04 29.41
C GLU A 419 14.23 -11.60 29.97
N ASP A 420 13.07 -10.91 29.93
CA ASP A 420 12.98 -9.56 30.49
C ASP A 420 13.20 -9.58 32.02
N PRO A 421 14.16 -8.81 32.56
CA PRO A 421 14.44 -8.79 34.01
C PRO A 421 13.22 -8.47 34.86
N TRP A 422 12.29 -7.67 34.35
CA TRP A 422 11.05 -7.35 35.04
C TRP A 422 10.16 -8.58 35.26
N MET A 423 10.11 -9.51 34.30
CA MET A 423 9.28 -10.71 34.40
C MET A 423 9.82 -11.65 35.48
N ALA A 424 11.15 -11.83 35.52
CA ALA A 424 11.82 -12.61 36.57
C ALA A 424 11.59 -12.01 37.96
N GLU A 425 11.70 -10.69 38.10
CA GLU A 425 11.46 -10.01 39.38
C GLU A 425 10.00 -10.12 39.82
N ALA A 426 9.05 -9.91 38.90
CA ALA A 426 7.63 -10.01 39.21
C ALA A 426 7.21 -11.43 39.65
N GLU A 427 7.79 -12.48 39.05
CA GLU A 427 7.57 -13.85 39.53
C GLU A 427 8.18 -14.10 40.92
N ARG A 428 9.35 -13.52 41.23
CA ARG A 428 9.95 -13.61 42.58
C ARG A 428 9.07 -12.97 43.65
N VAL A 429 8.60 -11.74 43.40
CA VAL A 429 7.74 -10.99 44.33
C VAL A 429 6.40 -11.68 44.55
N ARG A 430 5.87 -12.38 43.54
CA ARG A 430 4.62 -13.15 43.67
C ARG A 430 4.78 -14.42 44.51
N ALA A 431 5.99 -14.98 44.55
CA ALA A 431 6.27 -16.21 45.28
C ALA A 431 6.58 -15.98 46.77
N SER A 432 6.97 -14.75 47.14
CA SER A 432 7.13 -14.29 48.54
C SER A 432 5.79 -13.87 49.12
#